data_AF-A0A972HMG8-F1
#
_entry.id   AF-A0A972HMG8-F1
#
_cell.length_a   1.000
_cell.length_b   1.000
_cell.length_c   1.000
_cell.angle_alpha   90.00
_cell.angle_beta   90.00
_cell.angle_gamma   90.00
#
_symmetry.space_group_name_H-M   'P 1'
#
loop_
_entity.id
_entity.type
_entity.pdbx_description
1 polymer ?
#
loop_
_entity_poly.entity_id
_entity_poly.type
_entity_poly.pdbx_seq_one_letter_code
_entity_poly.pdbx_strand_id
1 'polypeptide(L)'
;MNELDKLGADALADPIRSPPPVRTVVAGAQRRHRRRRGAIAGLALVAAGASGYGAWAVASGTEVTRVETTSSLDSVATTTPEPAPSSTEEVPVATPQAEPLDTDGLIIKLEDAGIDVDEIAQPAAAASPLFAGTVRNLCVGSEPVWLYEYPSTEARETESDWITPDGQLRRSESAVSVSWIGPPRFYAAGRIIALTLSGDSPVADLLSALLGPTLSPEVSRARGSGDQPCSPTAPAKLLAPSGPSLAGAPDEVGGRVPLPYCGAELLTPTMSNPLPNIEVSEGPSACYEQRAAAGLPTEMIEIRTTIEGGPILRIVRLLPDSREEIFTDTTRDAFGGQAWSRLTCASHRPTRFTNDNFSDCGSFEILDP
;
A
#
# COMPACT_ATOMS: atom_id res chain seq x y z
N MET A 1 -1.17 -43.11 -58.09
CA MET A 1 -2.06 -44.23 -57.69
C MET A 1 -1.93 -44.36 -56.18
N ASN A 2 -2.91 -44.15 -55.31
CA ASN A 2 -4.25 -43.58 -55.31
C ASN A 2 -4.60 -43.35 -53.82
N GLU A 3 -5.65 -42.58 -53.54
CA GLU A 3 -6.25 -42.31 -52.20
C GLU A 3 -5.60 -41.26 -51.29
N LEU A 4 -5.58 -39.99 -51.71
CA LEU A 4 -5.61 -38.88 -50.73
C LEU A 4 -6.37 -37.62 -51.22
N ASP A 5 -7.28 -37.76 -52.20
CA ASP A 5 -8.17 -36.68 -52.65
C ASP A 5 -9.63 -37.09 -52.41
N LYS A 6 -10.17 -36.78 -51.23
CA LYS A 6 -11.63 -36.78 -50.96
C LYS A 6 -11.94 -36.29 -49.54
N LEU A 7 -11.72 -35.01 -49.26
CA LEU A 7 -12.56 -34.30 -48.29
C LEU A 7 -12.89 -32.92 -48.86
N GLY A 8 -14.19 -32.70 -48.98
CA GLY A 8 -14.80 -31.66 -49.79
C GLY A 8 -14.73 -30.28 -49.17
N ALA A 9 -14.60 -29.31 -50.06
CA ALA A 9 -14.98 -27.94 -49.86
C ALA A 9 -16.50 -27.85 -49.89
N ASP A 10 -17.13 -27.65 -48.73
CA ASP A 10 -18.51 -27.17 -48.59
C ASP A 10 -18.71 -26.59 -47.18
N ALA A 11 -18.47 -25.29 -47.03
CA ALA A 11 -18.96 -24.49 -45.92
C ALA A 11 -19.09 -23.03 -46.38
N LEU A 12 -20.12 -22.79 -47.18
CA LEU A 12 -20.59 -21.48 -47.60
C LEU A 12 -21.37 -20.80 -46.46
N ALA A 13 -20.93 -19.57 -46.14
CA ALA A 13 -21.74 -18.40 -45.79
C ALA A 13 -22.71 -18.49 -44.58
N ASP A 14 -22.23 -18.06 -43.42
CA ASP A 14 -23.08 -17.52 -42.36
C ASP A 14 -23.47 -16.05 -42.68
N PRO A 15 -24.76 -15.68 -42.69
CA PRO A 15 -25.18 -14.30 -42.86
C PRO A 15 -24.97 -13.50 -41.57
N ILE A 16 -24.18 -12.43 -41.69
CA ILE A 16 -24.02 -11.35 -40.70
C ILE A 16 -25.42 -10.82 -40.33
N ARG A 17 -25.89 -11.17 -39.12
CA ARG A 17 -27.06 -10.52 -38.52
C ARG A 17 -26.60 -9.21 -37.89
N SER A 18 -27.09 -8.10 -38.44
CA SER A 18 -26.94 -6.77 -37.85
C SER A 18 -27.46 -6.74 -36.41
N PRO A 19 -26.75 -6.09 -35.46
CA PRO A 19 -27.25 -5.91 -34.11
C PRO A 19 -28.47 -4.96 -34.10
N PRO A 20 -29.46 -5.19 -33.22
CA PRO A 20 -30.59 -4.27 -33.06
C PRO A 20 -30.13 -2.93 -32.46
N PRO A 21 -30.86 -1.82 -32.71
CA PRO A 21 -30.50 -0.51 -32.20
C PRO A 21 -30.57 -0.46 -30.67
N VAL A 22 -29.50 0.03 -30.06
CA VAL A 22 -29.40 0.32 -28.62
C VAL A 22 -30.41 1.40 -28.27
N ARG A 23 -31.42 1.05 -27.46
CA ARG A 23 -32.33 2.02 -26.84
C ARG A 23 -31.64 2.68 -25.66
N THR A 24 -31.36 3.98 -25.80
CA THR A 24 -30.93 4.86 -24.71
C THR A 24 -32.07 4.99 -23.70
N VAL A 25 -31.94 4.36 -22.53
CA VAL A 25 -32.84 4.59 -21.39
C VAL A 25 -32.26 5.72 -20.55
N VAL A 26 -32.86 6.90 -20.66
CA VAL A 26 -32.63 8.03 -19.76
C VAL A 26 -33.31 7.71 -18.43
N ALA A 27 -32.52 7.32 -17.42
CA ALA A 27 -33.00 7.16 -16.05
C ALA A 27 -32.97 8.53 -15.34
N GLY A 28 -34.13 9.17 -15.27
CA GLY A 28 -34.35 10.40 -14.52
C GLY A 28 -34.25 10.20 -13.01
N ALA A 29 -33.65 11.17 -12.34
CA ALA A 29 -33.56 11.28 -10.89
C ALA A 29 -34.95 11.38 -10.25
N GLN A 30 -35.20 10.58 -9.21
CA GLN A 30 -36.19 10.91 -8.18
C GLN A 30 -35.56 10.84 -6.79
N ARG A 31 -35.30 12.04 -6.24
CA ARG A 31 -35.12 12.26 -4.82
C ARG A 31 -36.42 11.91 -4.10
N ARG A 32 -36.37 11.01 -3.12
CA ARG A 32 -37.41 10.91 -2.08
C ARG A 32 -36.76 10.95 -0.70
N HIS A 33 -36.96 12.08 -0.01
CA HIS A 33 -36.80 12.20 1.43
C HIS A 33 -37.71 11.19 2.13
N ARG A 34 -37.12 10.29 2.92
CA ARG A 34 -37.85 9.61 4.01
C ARG A 34 -37.19 9.95 5.33
N ARG A 35 -37.85 10.85 6.07
CA ARG A 35 -37.70 10.99 7.52
C ARG A 35 -38.13 9.66 8.16
N ARG A 36 -37.24 9.03 8.92
CA ARG A 36 -37.63 8.07 9.97
C ARG A 36 -37.05 8.55 11.30
N ARG A 37 -37.96 9.00 12.16
CA ARG A 37 -37.78 9.04 13.61
C ARG A 37 -37.93 7.60 14.12
N GLY A 38 -37.03 7.15 14.99
CA GLY A 38 -37.11 5.82 15.60
C GLY A 38 -36.15 5.69 16.77
N ALA A 39 -36.71 5.86 17.97
CA ALA A 39 -36.31 5.39 19.30
C ALA A 39 -34.86 4.89 19.53
N ILE A 40 -34.15 5.59 20.41
CA ILE A 40 -32.99 5.06 21.13
C ILE A 40 -33.53 4.29 22.34
N ALA A 41 -33.42 2.96 22.30
CA ALA A 41 -33.60 2.10 23.46
C ALA A 41 -32.29 2.05 24.25
N GLY A 42 -32.39 2.35 25.55
CA GLY A 42 -31.26 2.32 26.48
C GLY A 42 -30.75 0.90 26.70
N LEU A 43 -29.43 0.75 26.63
CA LEU A 43 -28.74 -0.44 27.13
C LEU A 43 -28.08 -0.07 28.46
N ALA A 44 -28.59 -0.67 29.54
CA ALA A 44 -27.97 -0.64 30.85
C ALA A 44 -26.78 -1.60 30.87
N LEU A 45 -25.58 -1.10 31.18
CA LEU A 45 -24.42 -1.94 31.48
C LEU A 45 -24.41 -2.22 32.98
N VAL A 46 -24.56 -3.50 33.34
CA VAL A 46 -24.38 -4.02 34.70
C VAL A 46 -22.89 -4.11 34.97
N ALA A 47 -22.42 -3.36 35.98
CA ALA A 47 -21.09 -3.53 36.56
C ALA A 47 -21.23 -4.30 37.88
N ALA A 48 -20.64 -5.49 37.94
CA ALA A 48 -20.42 -6.23 39.18
C ALA A 48 -19.18 -7.12 39.03
N GLY A 49 -18.28 -7.08 40.01
CA GLY A 49 -17.26 -8.11 40.18
C GLY A 49 -15.88 -7.61 40.59
N ALA A 50 -15.78 -7.07 41.81
CA ALA A 50 -14.52 -6.84 42.49
C ALA A 50 -13.85 -8.16 42.90
N SER A 51 -12.50 -8.20 42.94
CA SER A 51 -11.70 -8.47 44.15
C SER A 51 -10.31 -9.01 43.81
N GLY A 52 -9.28 -8.44 44.46
CA GLY A 52 -8.30 -9.30 45.13
C GLY A 52 -6.81 -8.99 44.94
N TYR A 53 -6.30 -8.12 45.82
CA TYR A 53 -5.01 -8.18 46.52
C TYR A 53 -3.67 -8.18 45.75
N GLY A 54 -2.82 -7.21 46.13
CA GLY A 54 -1.38 -7.24 45.86
C GLY A 54 -0.68 -5.96 46.29
N ALA A 55 -0.55 -5.73 47.60
CA ALA A 55 0.19 -4.63 48.19
C ALA A 55 1.71 -4.88 48.17
N TRP A 56 2.53 -3.92 47.74
CA TRP A 56 3.91 -3.72 48.23
C TRP A 56 4.32 -2.24 48.23
N ALA A 57 4.62 -1.77 49.44
CA ALA A 57 5.67 -0.85 49.88
C ALA A 57 6.02 0.45 49.09
N VAL A 58 5.64 1.56 49.71
CA VAL A 58 6.47 2.70 50.18
C VAL A 58 7.91 2.79 49.64
N ALA A 59 8.22 3.91 48.98
CA ALA A 59 9.49 4.62 49.15
C ALA A 59 9.28 6.13 48.95
N SER A 60 9.88 6.86 49.89
CA SER A 60 9.68 8.26 50.22
C SER A 60 10.53 9.19 49.36
N GLY A 61 10.02 10.41 49.15
CA GLY A 61 10.84 11.63 49.16
C GLY A 61 11.51 12.04 47.84
N THR A 62 11.13 13.20 47.32
CA THR A 62 11.91 14.43 47.54
C THR A 62 11.15 15.65 47.02
N GLU A 63 11.01 16.64 47.91
CA GLU A 63 10.66 18.01 47.59
C GLU A 63 11.57 18.55 46.47
N VAL A 64 10.97 19.18 45.46
CA VAL A 64 11.68 20.16 44.64
C VAL A 64 10.92 21.48 44.72
N THR A 65 11.66 22.44 45.23
CA THR A 65 11.29 23.78 45.62
C THR A 65 10.90 24.61 44.39
N ARG A 66 9.73 25.24 44.47
CA ARG A 66 9.25 26.27 43.55
C ARG A 66 10.13 27.52 43.71
N VAL A 67 10.92 27.87 42.70
CA VAL A 67 11.59 29.18 42.63
C VAL A 67 10.78 30.07 41.69
N GLU A 68 9.94 30.89 42.27
CA GLU A 68 9.34 32.05 41.60
C GLU A 68 10.44 33.07 41.36
N THR A 69 10.74 33.36 40.09
CA THR A 69 11.59 34.49 39.73
C THR A 69 10.71 35.57 39.11
N THR A 70 10.37 36.56 39.92
CA THR A 70 9.82 37.85 39.50
C THR A 70 10.96 38.83 39.31
N SER A 71 11.17 39.31 38.08
CA SER A 71 11.98 40.48 37.71
C SER A 71 11.80 40.71 36.21
N SER A 72 11.73 41.91 35.65
CA SER A 72 11.67 43.26 36.17
C SER A 72 11.13 44.08 35.00
N LEU A 73 10.22 45.02 35.28
CA LEU A 73 9.82 46.05 34.36
C LEU A 73 10.95 47.06 34.26
N ASP A 74 11.51 47.28 33.07
CA ASP A 74 12.36 48.44 32.82
C ASP A 74 12.01 49.16 31.51
N SER A 75 11.55 50.39 31.73
CA SER A 75 12.02 51.61 31.07
C SER A 75 11.83 51.76 29.55
N VAL A 76 10.69 52.42 29.27
CA VAL A 76 10.38 53.25 28.11
C VAL A 76 11.52 54.25 27.83
N ALA A 77 12.13 54.15 26.65
CA ALA A 77 12.91 55.23 26.04
C ALA A 77 12.20 55.70 24.77
N THR A 78 11.44 56.79 24.90
CA THR A 78 10.85 57.54 23.78
C THR A 78 11.98 58.21 23.01
N THR A 79 12.33 57.69 21.83
CA THR A 79 13.23 58.37 20.88
C THR A 79 12.39 59.01 19.79
N THR A 80 12.50 60.34 19.69
CA THR A 80 11.89 61.18 18.65
C THR A 80 12.47 60.82 17.27
N PRO A 81 11.63 60.53 16.25
CA PRO A 81 12.13 60.23 14.92
C PRO A 81 12.57 61.50 14.18
N GLU A 82 13.80 61.46 13.70
CA GLU A 82 14.42 62.38 12.74
C GLU A 82 13.76 62.22 11.36
N PRO A 83 13.41 63.30 10.64
CA PRO A 83 12.76 63.21 9.34
C PRO A 83 13.74 62.66 8.28
N ALA A 84 13.50 61.41 7.87
CA ALA A 84 14.26 60.74 6.82
C ALA A 84 14.06 61.41 5.45
N PRO A 85 15.11 61.46 4.60
CA PRO A 85 15.03 62.00 3.25
C PRO A 85 14.12 61.16 2.36
N SER A 86 13.25 61.83 1.59
CA SER A 86 12.45 61.22 0.52
C SER A 86 13.36 60.49 -0.47
N SER A 87 13.45 59.17 -0.32
CA SER A 87 13.96 58.29 -1.36
C SER A 87 12.83 58.06 -2.35
N THR A 88 13.05 58.50 -3.58
CA THR A 88 12.23 58.18 -4.74
C THR A 88 12.13 56.67 -4.85
N GLU A 89 10.92 56.16 -4.60
CA GLU A 89 10.56 54.75 -4.67
C GLU A 89 10.65 54.28 -6.14
N GLU A 90 11.81 53.76 -6.50
CA GLU A 90 12.04 53.08 -7.77
C GLU A 90 11.25 51.76 -7.68
N VAL A 91 10.09 51.70 -8.35
CA VAL A 91 9.23 50.50 -8.38
C VAL A 91 10.07 49.35 -8.91
N PRO A 92 10.45 48.36 -8.08
CA PRO A 92 11.28 47.26 -8.54
C PRO A 92 10.46 46.48 -9.56
N VAL A 93 10.99 46.42 -10.79
CA VAL A 93 10.43 45.55 -11.82
C VAL A 93 10.49 44.13 -11.26
N ALA A 94 9.32 43.59 -10.91
CA ALA A 94 9.19 42.25 -10.36
C ALA A 94 9.79 41.28 -11.37
N THR A 95 10.99 40.78 -11.06
CA THR A 95 11.59 39.69 -11.80
C THR A 95 10.60 38.52 -11.71
N PRO A 96 10.21 37.88 -12.83
CA PRO A 96 9.35 36.71 -12.78
C PRO A 96 9.93 35.72 -11.77
N GLN A 97 9.24 35.56 -10.64
CA GLN A 97 9.64 34.55 -9.67
C GLN A 97 9.39 33.21 -10.36
N ALA A 98 10.44 32.40 -10.48
CA ALA A 98 10.31 31.05 -11.00
C ALA A 98 9.19 30.35 -10.21
N GLU A 99 8.26 29.72 -10.90
CA GLU A 99 7.14 29.04 -10.24
C GLU A 99 7.71 28.01 -9.25
N PRO A 100 7.13 27.93 -8.04
CA PRO A 100 7.63 27.02 -7.02
C PRO A 100 7.43 25.58 -7.50
N LEU A 101 8.48 24.77 -7.35
CA LEU A 101 8.47 23.35 -7.74
C LEU A 101 7.27 22.63 -7.12
N ASP A 102 6.52 21.94 -7.96
CA ASP A 102 5.40 21.07 -7.58
C ASP A 102 5.65 19.63 -8.03
N THR A 103 4.63 18.76 -7.89
CA THR A 103 4.82 17.34 -8.19
C THR A 103 5.13 17.09 -9.66
N ASP A 104 4.39 17.72 -10.57
CA ASP A 104 4.58 17.53 -12.01
C ASP A 104 5.94 18.08 -12.46
N GLY A 105 6.35 19.22 -11.90
CA GLY A 105 7.69 19.76 -12.10
C GLY A 105 8.82 18.86 -11.57
N LEU A 106 8.60 18.13 -10.47
CA LEU A 106 9.55 17.12 -10.00
C LEU A 106 9.59 15.89 -10.91
N ILE A 107 8.44 15.39 -11.36
CA ILE A 107 8.36 14.24 -12.28
C ILE A 107 9.16 14.52 -13.55
N ILE A 108 8.95 15.69 -14.18
CA ILE A 108 9.72 16.10 -15.37
C ILE A 108 11.22 16.10 -15.10
N LYS A 109 11.66 16.63 -13.94
CA LYS A 109 13.09 16.65 -13.57
C LYS A 109 13.66 15.25 -13.35
N LEU A 110 12.88 14.32 -12.81
CA LEU A 110 13.29 12.92 -12.62
C LEU A 110 13.41 12.21 -13.97
N GLU A 111 12.46 12.41 -14.87
CA GLU A 111 12.48 11.87 -16.24
C GLU A 111 13.64 12.46 -17.07
N ASP A 112 13.90 13.76 -16.97
CA ASP A 112 15.05 14.43 -17.61
C ASP A 112 16.40 13.91 -17.09
N ALA A 113 16.43 13.38 -15.86
CA ALA A 113 17.58 12.70 -15.30
C ALA A 113 17.73 11.24 -15.79
N GLY A 114 16.82 10.76 -16.65
CA GLY A 114 16.83 9.43 -17.23
C GLY A 114 16.31 8.34 -16.30
N ILE A 115 15.48 8.70 -15.30
CA ILE A 115 14.86 7.75 -14.37
C ILE A 115 13.41 7.54 -14.74
N ASP A 116 13.00 6.27 -14.82
CA ASP A 116 11.60 5.90 -15.01
C ASP A 116 10.78 6.27 -13.78
N VAL A 117 9.62 6.92 -14.00
CA VAL A 117 8.69 7.31 -12.94
C VAL A 117 7.30 6.77 -13.25
N ASP A 118 6.80 5.88 -12.39
CA ASP A 118 5.43 5.38 -12.47
C ASP A 118 4.61 5.89 -11.28
N GLU A 119 3.37 6.30 -11.49
CA GLU A 119 2.45 6.59 -10.38
C GLU A 119 1.86 5.29 -9.83
N ILE A 120 2.03 5.05 -8.52
CA ILE A 120 1.48 3.89 -7.83
C ILE A 120 0.07 4.26 -7.38
N ALA A 121 -0.92 3.50 -7.86
CA ALA A 121 -2.30 3.70 -7.50
C ALA A 121 -2.48 3.71 -5.96
N GLN A 122 -2.92 4.83 -5.42
CA GLN A 122 -3.36 4.89 -4.03
C GLN A 122 -4.77 4.34 -3.91
N PRO A 123 -5.09 3.59 -2.84
CA PRO A 123 -6.48 3.34 -2.51
C PRO A 123 -7.17 4.69 -2.29
N ALA A 124 -8.29 4.91 -2.99
CA ALA A 124 -8.97 6.21 -3.17
C ALA A 124 -9.46 6.93 -1.89
N ALA A 125 -9.05 6.52 -0.69
CA ALA A 125 -9.69 6.88 0.56
C ALA A 125 -8.76 7.24 1.74
N ALA A 126 -7.43 7.22 1.61
CA ALA A 126 -6.56 7.55 2.74
C ALA A 126 -5.96 8.95 2.58
N ALA A 127 -6.63 9.96 3.13
CA ALA A 127 -5.92 11.18 3.54
C ALA A 127 -4.74 10.73 4.42
N SER A 128 -3.53 11.20 4.12
CA SER A 128 -2.35 10.80 4.89
C SER A 128 -2.54 11.26 6.35
N PRO A 129 -2.45 10.36 7.34
CA PRO A 129 -2.50 10.79 8.74
C PRO A 129 -1.25 11.59 9.14
N LEU A 130 -0.18 11.50 8.34
CA LEU A 130 1.13 12.10 8.64
C LEU A 130 1.15 13.59 8.34
N PHE A 131 0.64 13.99 7.18
CA PHE A 131 0.72 15.36 6.67
C PHE A 131 -0.58 15.84 6.04
N ALA A 132 -0.82 17.14 6.09
CA ALA A 132 -2.02 17.76 5.50
C ALA A 132 -1.97 17.89 3.96
N GLY A 133 -0.82 17.64 3.32
CA GLY A 133 -0.65 17.76 1.87
C GLY A 133 -1.44 16.71 1.07
N THR A 134 -1.67 17.00 -0.21
CA THR A 134 -2.18 16.01 -1.17
C THR A 134 -1.08 15.01 -1.44
N VAL A 135 -1.34 13.73 -1.16
CA VAL A 135 -0.33 12.69 -1.30
C VAL A 135 -0.38 12.06 -2.69
N ARG A 136 0.80 11.83 -3.29
CA ARG A 136 1.00 11.01 -4.50
C ARG A 136 2.10 9.98 -4.21
N ASN A 137 1.90 8.75 -4.64
CA ASN A 137 2.90 7.70 -4.50
C ASN A 137 3.54 7.47 -5.86
N LEU A 138 4.84 7.65 -5.95
CA LEU A 138 5.61 7.39 -7.15
C LEU A 138 6.47 6.14 -6.95
N CYS A 139 6.73 5.45 -8.05
CA CYS A 139 7.81 4.50 -8.18
C CYS A 139 8.91 5.17 -9.00
N VAL A 140 10.01 5.52 -8.36
CA VAL A 140 11.15 6.18 -9.01
C VAL A 140 12.23 5.12 -9.22
N GLY A 141 12.38 4.65 -10.46
CA GLY A 141 13.10 3.44 -10.79
C GLY A 141 12.42 2.20 -10.18
N SER A 142 12.95 1.72 -9.05
CA SER A 142 12.35 0.61 -8.29
C SER A 142 12.07 0.99 -6.84
N GLU A 143 12.15 2.28 -6.49
CA GLU A 143 12.00 2.76 -5.12
C GLU A 143 10.71 3.57 -4.97
N PRO A 144 9.86 3.23 -3.99
CA PRO A 144 8.67 4.01 -3.74
C PRO A 144 9.04 5.34 -3.06
N VAL A 145 8.42 6.42 -3.54
CA VAL A 145 8.57 7.77 -3.01
C VAL A 145 7.18 8.33 -2.76
N TRP A 146 6.93 8.78 -1.53
CA TRP A 146 5.70 9.49 -1.18
C TRP A 146 5.92 10.99 -1.31
N LEU A 147 5.13 11.62 -2.16
CA LEU A 147 5.13 13.07 -2.37
C LEU A 147 3.92 13.67 -1.68
N TYR A 148 4.14 14.71 -0.89
CA TYR A 148 3.11 15.53 -0.26
C TYR A 148 3.17 16.92 -0.89
N GLU A 149 2.15 17.28 -1.66
CA GLU A 149 2.03 18.60 -2.29
C GLU A 149 1.11 19.52 -1.48
N TYR A 150 1.54 20.76 -1.32
CA TYR A 150 0.85 21.78 -0.55
C TYR A 150 0.32 22.91 -1.45
N PRO A 151 -0.70 23.66 -0.98
CA PRO A 151 -1.20 24.83 -1.71
C PRO A 151 -0.15 25.93 -1.92
N SER A 152 0.86 26.01 -1.04
CA SER A 152 1.93 27.01 -1.10
C SER A 152 3.22 26.52 -0.44
N THR A 153 4.32 27.21 -0.75
CA THR A 153 5.63 27.02 -0.12
C THR A 153 5.57 27.20 1.40
N GLU A 154 4.85 28.23 1.88
CA GLU A 154 4.69 28.53 3.30
C GLU A 154 3.93 27.41 4.05
N ALA A 155 2.89 26.84 3.45
CA ALA A 155 2.17 25.71 4.03
C ALA A 155 3.07 24.47 4.15
N ARG A 156 3.94 24.24 3.17
CA ARG A 156 4.94 23.17 3.19
C ARG A 156 6.02 23.41 4.24
N GLU A 157 6.47 24.65 4.44
CA GLU A 157 7.43 25.03 5.49
C GLU A 157 6.88 24.76 6.88
N THR A 158 5.66 25.22 7.15
CA THR A 158 4.94 24.95 8.40
C THR A 158 4.89 23.45 8.69
N GLU A 159 4.71 22.63 7.65
CA GLU A 159 4.66 21.17 7.84
C GLU A 159 6.07 20.55 8.01
N SER A 160 7.09 21.14 7.38
CA SER A 160 8.49 20.70 7.48
C SER A 160 9.03 20.88 8.90
N ASP A 161 8.57 21.89 9.63
CA ASP A 161 8.97 22.17 11.03
C ASP A 161 8.63 21.03 12.00
N TRP A 162 7.70 20.15 11.63
CA TRP A 162 7.35 18.97 12.43
C TRP A 162 8.33 17.80 12.26
N ILE A 163 9.19 17.84 11.24
CA ILE A 163 10.13 16.78 10.90
C ILE A 163 11.41 16.98 11.71
N THR A 164 11.75 16.00 12.54
CA THR A 164 13.00 16.04 13.31
C THR A 164 14.19 15.51 12.49
N PRO A 165 15.43 15.86 12.89
CA PRO A 165 16.63 15.35 12.21
C PRO A 165 16.75 13.82 12.18
N ASP A 166 16.14 13.09 13.11
CA ASP A 166 16.08 11.63 13.15
C ASP A 166 14.87 11.03 12.37
N GLY A 167 14.09 11.89 11.70
CA GLY A 167 12.96 11.50 10.84
C GLY A 167 11.69 11.10 11.60
N GLN A 168 11.51 11.59 12.83
CA GLN A 168 10.26 11.51 13.57
C GLN A 168 9.38 12.73 13.30
N LEU A 169 8.08 12.62 13.64
CA LEU A 169 7.12 13.71 13.51
C LEU A 169 6.70 14.21 14.90
N ARG A 170 6.83 15.52 15.16
CA ARG A 170 6.52 16.14 16.46
C ARG A 170 5.21 16.91 16.49
N ARG A 171 4.14 16.39 15.88
CA ARG A 171 2.84 17.06 15.82
C ARG A 171 2.22 17.18 17.22
N SER A 172 2.11 18.40 17.76
CA SER A 172 1.55 18.74 19.09
C SER A 172 2.34 18.27 20.32
N GLU A 173 1.87 18.62 21.52
CA GLU A 173 2.42 18.14 22.81
C GLU A 173 2.35 16.61 22.94
N SER A 174 1.52 15.93 22.15
CA SER A 174 1.47 14.48 22.07
C SER A 174 2.28 14.01 20.86
N ALA A 175 3.52 13.58 21.07
CA ALA A 175 4.37 13.05 20.01
C ALA A 175 3.67 11.87 19.32
N VAL A 176 3.33 12.02 18.04
CA VAL A 176 2.90 10.90 17.20
C VAL A 176 4.14 10.08 16.88
N SER A 177 4.32 8.94 17.56
CA SER A 177 5.40 8.02 17.24
C SER A 177 5.02 7.19 16.01
N VAL A 178 5.79 7.35 14.93
CA VAL A 178 5.61 6.57 13.71
C VAL A 178 6.64 5.45 13.69
N SER A 179 6.15 4.20 13.70
CA SER A 179 7.02 3.03 13.53
C SER A 179 7.29 2.80 12.05
N TRP A 180 8.40 3.33 11.56
CA TRP A 180 8.81 3.16 10.17
C TRP A 180 9.31 1.74 9.88
N ILE A 181 9.04 1.23 8.68
CA ILE A 181 9.54 -0.06 8.19
C ILE A 181 10.96 0.03 7.60
N GLY A 182 11.49 1.24 7.49
CA GLY A 182 12.85 1.58 7.07
C GLY A 182 13.27 2.97 7.56
N PRO A 183 14.51 3.40 7.26
CA PRO A 183 15.00 4.73 7.61
C PRO A 183 14.21 5.84 6.87
N PRO A 184 13.43 6.72 7.53
CA PRO A 184 12.69 7.78 6.86
C PRO A 184 13.59 8.95 6.44
N ARG A 185 13.70 9.23 5.14
CA ARG A 185 14.39 10.42 4.61
C ARG A 185 13.40 11.39 3.98
N PHE A 186 13.41 12.62 4.50
CA PHE A 186 12.54 13.69 4.02
C PHE A 186 13.33 14.69 3.19
N TYR A 187 12.78 15.13 2.07
CA TYR A 187 13.35 16.17 1.20
C TYR A 187 12.27 17.20 0.90
N ALA A 188 12.63 18.46 0.69
CA ALA A 188 11.66 19.52 0.50
C ALA A 188 12.16 20.63 -0.42
N ALA A 189 11.36 20.98 -1.42
CA ALA A 189 11.58 22.17 -2.25
C ALA A 189 10.24 22.69 -2.78
N GLY A 190 10.13 24.01 -3.00
CA GLY A 190 8.89 24.61 -3.49
C GLY A 190 7.68 24.24 -2.62
N ARG A 191 6.66 23.62 -3.24
CA ARG A 191 5.41 23.20 -2.61
C ARG A 191 5.38 21.72 -2.22
N ILE A 192 6.49 20.99 -2.26
CA ILE A 192 6.51 19.53 -2.03
C ILE A 192 7.39 19.09 -0.86
N ILE A 193 6.98 18.02 -0.19
CA ILE A 193 7.83 17.17 0.67
C ILE A 193 7.86 15.78 0.04
N ALA A 194 9.06 15.23 -0.18
CA ALA A 194 9.26 13.85 -0.59
C ALA A 194 9.74 13.01 0.60
N LEU A 195 9.16 11.82 0.77
CA LEU A 195 9.54 10.83 1.77
C LEU A 195 9.94 9.52 1.08
N THR A 196 11.12 9.01 1.39
CA THR A 196 11.54 7.64 1.11
C THR A 196 11.83 6.91 2.41
N LEU A 197 11.51 5.62 2.49
CA LEU A 197 11.87 4.75 3.61
C LEU A 197 13.09 3.87 3.29
N SER A 198 14.00 4.35 2.44
CA SER A 198 15.24 3.66 2.10
C SER A 198 16.47 4.31 2.76
N GLY A 199 17.57 3.54 2.82
CA GLY A 199 18.84 4.01 3.34
C GLY A 199 19.64 4.80 2.30
N ASP A 200 20.86 4.34 2.02
CA ASP A 200 21.72 4.91 0.99
C ASP A 200 21.31 4.32 -0.38
N SER A 201 20.48 5.04 -1.12
CA SER A 201 19.99 4.63 -2.44
C SER A 201 20.32 5.68 -3.52
N PRO A 202 20.44 5.27 -4.81
CA PRO A 202 20.60 6.21 -5.91
C PRO A 202 19.44 7.22 -6.01
N VAL A 203 18.23 6.84 -5.60
CA VAL A 203 17.06 7.73 -5.57
C VAL A 203 17.20 8.77 -4.47
N ALA A 204 17.71 8.39 -3.30
CA ALA A 204 18.01 9.32 -2.22
C ALA A 204 19.06 10.38 -2.63
N ASP A 205 20.10 9.99 -3.38
CA ASP A 205 21.11 10.91 -3.91
C ASP A 205 20.51 11.86 -4.96
N LEU A 206 19.66 11.34 -5.85
CA LEU A 206 18.96 12.13 -6.86
C LEU A 206 17.98 13.13 -6.25
N LEU A 207 17.16 12.71 -5.29
CA LEU A 207 16.26 13.61 -4.56
C LEU A 207 17.05 14.69 -3.82
N SER A 208 18.20 14.34 -3.23
CA SER A 208 19.10 15.32 -2.61
C SER A 208 19.62 16.36 -3.62
N ALA A 209 19.97 15.93 -4.84
CA ALA A 209 20.43 16.84 -5.89
C ALA A 209 19.32 17.76 -6.42
N LEU A 210 18.07 17.27 -6.50
CA LEU A 210 16.93 18.00 -7.06
C LEU A 210 16.21 18.90 -6.05
N LEU A 211 16.09 18.44 -4.80
CA LEU A 211 15.30 19.08 -3.74
C LEU A 211 16.18 19.70 -2.65
N GLY A 212 17.47 19.41 -2.63
CA GLY A 212 18.39 19.83 -1.58
C GLY A 212 18.58 18.77 -0.49
N PRO A 213 19.42 19.05 0.52
CA PRO A 213 19.75 18.11 1.58
C PRO A 213 18.50 17.59 2.30
N THR A 214 18.58 16.36 2.83
CA THR A 214 17.48 15.80 3.61
C THR A 214 17.23 16.60 4.89
N LEU A 215 15.96 16.75 5.26
CA LEU A 215 15.53 17.30 6.54
C LEU A 215 15.80 16.35 7.72
N SER A 216 16.11 15.08 7.44
CA SER A 216 16.38 14.05 8.44
C SER A 216 17.79 13.44 8.30
N PRO A 217 18.87 14.21 8.53
CA PRO A 217 20.24 13.75 8.33
C PRO A 217 20.74 12.75 9.39
N GLU A 218 20.07 12.64 10.54
CA GLU A 218 20.51 11.83 11.68
C GLU A 218 19.85 10.45 11.75
N VAL A 219 19.12 10.06 10.70
CA VAL A 219 18.40 8.78 10.64
C VAL A 219 19.44 7.65 10.69
N SER A 220 19.71 7.22 11.91
CA SER A 220 20.75 6.25 12.23
C SER A 220 20.25 4.88 11.82
N ARG A 221 20.85 4.28 10.77
CA ARG A 221 20.66 2.89 10.28
C ARG A 221 19.52 2.14 10.98
N ALA A 222 18.28 2.59 10.78
CA ALA A 222 17.14 1.92 11.36
C ALA A 222 17.14 0.51 10.76
N ARG A 223 17.02 -0.52 11.61
CA ARG A 223 16.97 -1.91 11.14
C ARG A 223 15.63 -2.11 10.44
N GLY A 224 15.66 -2.12 9.12
CA GLY A 224 14.54 -2.41 8.24
C GLY A 224 15.10 -2.58 6.84
N SER A 225 14.49 -3.45 6.04
CA SER A 225 14.86 -3.62 4.62
C SER A 225 14.51 -2.39 3.78
N GLY A 226 13.81 -1.42 4.37
CA GLY A 226 13.16 -0.32 3.66
C GLY A 226 11.81 -0.75 3.12
N ASP A 227 11.16 0.18 2.41
CA ASP A 227 10.02 -0.17 1.58
C ASP A 227 10.40 -1.30 0.63
N GLN A 228 9.46 -2.21 0.38
CA GLN A 228 9.66 -3.16 -0.71
C GLN A 228 9.81 -2.36 -2.01
N PRO A 229 10.74 -2.75 -2.90
CA PRO A 229 10.87 -2.10 -4.18
C PRO A 229 9.50 -2.10 -4.85
N CYS A 230 9.03 -0.92 -5.23
CA CYS A 230 7.90 -0.87 -6.12
C CYS A 230 8.39 -1.55 -7.40
N SER A 231 7.72 -2.62 -7.81
CA SER A 231 7.90 -3.04 -9.19
C SER A 231 7.36 -1.87 -10.01
N PRO A 232 8.18 -1.18 -10.84
CA PRO A 232 7.60 -0.43 -11.94
C PRO A 232 6.64 -1.40 -12.61
N THR A 233 5.46 -0.94 -13.01
CA THR A 233 4.42 -1.84 -13.50
C THR A 233 4.99 -2.57 -14.70
N ALA A 234 5.62 -3.73 -14.47
CA ALA A 234 6.36 -4.44 -15.47
C ALA A 234 5.31 -4.74 -16.51
N PRO A 235 5.45 -4.21 -17.74
CA PRO A 235 4.36 -4.05 -18.70
C PRO A 235 3.60 -5.34 -18.74
N ALA A 236 2.39 -5.33 -18.11
CA ALA A 236 1.76 -6.51 -17.50
C ALA A 236 2.27 -7.78 -18.15
N LYS A 237 3.37 -8.35 -17.61
CA LYS A 237 4.06 -9.47 -18.26
C LYS A 237 2.95 -10.45 -18.56
N LEU A 238 2.71 -10.71 -19.85
CA LEU A 238 1.58 -11.52 -20.30
C LEU A 238 1.57 -12.77 -19.44
N LEU A 239 0.65 -12.79 -18.47
CA LEU A 239 0.64 -13.84 -17.48
C LEU A 239 0.38 -15.13 -18.24
N ALA A 240 1.03 -16.21 -17.81
CA ALA A 240 0.67 -17.50 -18.37
C ALA A 240 -0.84 -17.67 -18.19
N PRO A 241 -1.55 -18.13 -19.22
CA PRO A 241 -3.01 -18.25 -19.18
C PRO A 241 -3.49 -19.25 -18.12
N SER A 242 -2.58 -20.05 -17.56
CA SER A 242 -2.84 -21.09 -16.57
C SER A 242 -1.62 -21.36 -15.71
N GLY A 243 -1.82 -21.70 -14.43
CA GLY A 243 -0.79 -22.31 -13.58
C GLY A 243 -0.42 -23.73 -14.03
N PRO A 244 0.61 -24.34 -13.41
CA PRO A 244 1.01 -25.71 -13.72
C PRO A 244 -0.09 -26.71 -13.40
N SER A 245 -0.18 -27.78 -14.21
CA SER A 245 -0.99 -28.95 -13.88
C SER A 245 -0.36 -29.70 -12.71
N LEU A 246 -1.18 -30.02 -11.70
CA LEU A 246 -0.73 -30.70 -10.48
C LEU A 246 -1.09 -32.17 -10.57
N ALA A 247 -0.07 -33.01 -10.76
CA ALA A 247 -0.26 -34.45 -10.84
C ALA A 247 -0.87 -34.99 -9.53
N GLY A 248 -1.95 -35.78 -9.64
CA GLY A 248 -2.67 -36.35 -8.50
C GLY A 248 -3.61 -35.37 -7.79
N ALA A 249 -3.90 -34.21 -8.40
CA ALA A 249 -4.95 -33.34 -7.91
C ALA A 249 -6.34 -33.84 -8.37
N PRO A 250 -7.39 -33.70 -7.54
CA PRO A 250 -8.77 -34.02 -7.90
C PRO A 250 -9.25 -33.30 -9.16
N ASP A 251 -10.29 -33.81 -9.80
CA ASP A 251 -10.88 -33.23 -11.02
C ASP A 251 -11.32 -31.77 -10.80
N GLU A 252 -11.80 -31.41 -9.61
CA GLU A 252 -12.17 -30.03 -9.25
C GLU A 252 -10.97 -29.07 -9.30
N VAL A 253 -9.77 -29.58 -9.01
CA VAL A 253 -8.53 -28.81 -9.05
C VAL A 253 -7.93 -28.87 -10.45
N GLY A 254 -7.81 -30.05 -11.05
CA GLY A 254 -7.20 -30.26 -12.36
C GLY A 254 -8.03 -29.71 -13.53
N GLY A 255 -9.36 -29.75 -13.41
CA GLY A 255 -10.33 -29.26 -14.39
C GLY A 255 -10.85 -27.85 -14.14
N ARG A 256 -10.30 -27.14 -13.15
CA ARG A 256 -10.70 -25.75 -12.85
C ARG A 256 -10.45 -24.84 -14.05
N VAL A 257 -11.30 -23.82 -14.22
CA VAL A 257 -11.10 -22.79 -15.25
C VAL A 257 -9.77 -22.06 -15.00
N PRO A 258 -8.82 -22.07 -15.95
CA PRO A 258 -7.57 -21.37 -15.78
C PRO A 258 -7.76 -19.86 -15.61
N LEU A 259 -6.97 -19.27 -14.70
CA LEU A 259 -6.90 -17.83 -14.50
C LEU A 259 -5.47 -17.35 -14.84
N PRO A 260 -5.29 -16.05 -15.13
CA PRO A 260 -3.96 -15.46 -15.26
C PRO A 260 -3.08 -15.81 -14.06
N TYR A 261 -1.93 -16.43 -14.32
CA TYR A 261 -1.09 -17.02 -13.28
C TYR A 261 0.06 -16.08 -12.88
N CYS A 262 0.08 -15.68 -11.61
CA CYS A 262 1.10 -14.80 -11.03
C CYS A 262 2.41 -15.51 -10.65
N GLY A 263 2.46 -16.84 -10.74
CA GLY A 263 3.64 -17.63 -10.37
C GLY A 263 3.47 -18.41 -9.06
N ALA A 264 4.57 -19.02 -8.59
CA ALA A 264 4.62 -19.73 -7.32
C ALA A 264 5.67 -19.12 -6.40
N GLU A 265 5.36 -19.03 -5.10
CA GLU A 265 6.30 -18.55 -4.10
C GLU A 265 6.49 -19.54 -2.95
N LEU A 266 7.68 -19.50 -2.33
CA LEU A 266 8.03 -20.31 -1.17
C LEU A 266 7.97 -19.43 0.08
N LEU A 267 6.97 -19.67 0.93
CA LEU A 267 6.70 -18.82 2.10
C LEU A 267 7.44 -19.27 3.37
N THR A 268 8.02 -20.47 3.39
CA THR A 268 8.82 -20.94 4.51
C THR A 268 10.29 -20.98 4.15
N PRO A 269 11.20 -20.60 5.07
CA PRO A 269 12.64 -20.59 4.85
C PRO A 269 13.18 -22.02 4.86
N THR A 270 12.75 -22.82 3.89
CA THR A 270 13.41 -24.08 3.57
C THR A 270 14.50 -23.77 2.55
N MET A 271 15.63 -24.49 2.63
CA MET A 271 16.77 -24.24 1.73
C MET A 271 16.49 -24.70 0.27
N SER A 272 15.38 -25.37 0.01
CA SER A 272 15.05 -25.92 -1.31
C SER A 272 13.55 -26.06 -1.51
N ASN A 273 13.07 -25.80 -2.71
CA ASN A 273 11.67 -26.03 -3.11
C ASN A 273 11.32 -27.53 -2.98
N PRO A 274 10.38 -27.92 -2.09
CA PRO A 274 9.97 -29.31 -1.93
C PRO A 274 9.17 -29.87 -3.11
N LEU A 275 8.71 -29.01 -4.03
CA LEU A 275 7.90 -29.34 -5.20
C LEU A 275 8.65 -28.94 -6.48
N PRO A 276 9.66 -29.73 -6.91
CA PRO A 276 10.58 -29.33 -7.99
C PRO A 276 9.91 -29.19 -9.37
N ASN A 277 8.68 -29.70 -9.53
CA ASN A 277 7.88 -29.56 -10.74
C ASN A 277 7.12 -28.21 -10.82
N ILE A 278 7.24 -27.36 -9.79
CA ILE A 278 6.64 -26.03 -9.75
C ILE A 278 7.79 -25.02 -9.70
N GLU A 279 7.91 -24.21 -10.74
CA GLU A 279 8.91 -23.15 -10.80
C GLU A 279 8.54 -22.03 -9.83
N VAL A 280 9.41 -21.76 -8.85
CA VAL A 280 9.27 -20.66 -7.90
C VAL A 280 9.80 -19.39 -8.57
N SER A 281 9.01 -18.32 -8.51
CA SER A 281 9.33 -17.01 -9.08
C SER A 281 9.34 -15.92 -8.02
N GLU A 282 10.00 -14.79 -8.31
CA GLU A 282 9.97 -13.61 -7.45
C GLU A 282 8.70 -12.79 -7.66
N GLY A 283 8.07 -12.34 -6.57
CA GLY A 283 6.90 -11.45 -6.61
C GLY A 283 5.49 -12.03 -6.91
N PRO A 284 5.17 -13.35 -6.83
CA PRO A 284 3.81 -13.84 -7.04
C PRO A 284 2.76 -13.17 -6.15
N SER A 285 3.05 -13.00 -4.86
CA SER A 285 2.16 -12.29 -3.94
C SER A 285 1.89 -10.85 -4.39
N ALA A 286 2.92 -10.11 -4.81
CA ALA A 286 2.75 -8.73 -5.27
C ALA A 286 1.91 -8.64 -6.55
N CYS A 287 2.12 -9.55 -7.51
CA CYS A 287 1.27 -9.67 -8.70
C CYS A 287 -0.19 -9.99 -8.32
N TYR A 288 -0.40 -10.93 -7.41
CA TYR A 288 -1.74 -11.32 -6.96
C TYR A 288 -2.46 -10.16 -6.26
N GLU A 289 -1.79 -9.49 -5.32
CA GLU A 289 -2.29 -8.30 -4.61
C GLU A 289 -2.63 -7.16 -5.58
N GLN A 290 -1.76 -6.88 -6.57
CA GLN A 290 -2.00 -5.84 -7.58
C GLN A 290 -3.24 -6.15 -8.43
N ARG A 291 -3.40 -7.40 -8.89
CA ARG A 291 -4.57 -7.80 -9.68
C ARG A 291 -5.84 -7.79 -8.84
N ALA A 292 -5.75 -8.17 -7.58
CA ALA A 292 -6.86 -8.10 -6.65
C ALA A 292 -7.33 -6.66 -6.40
N ALA A 293 -6.40 -5.73 -6.19
CA ALA A 293 -6.70 -4.31 -6.07
C ALA A 293 -7.37 -3.74 -7.35
N ALA A 294 -7.01 -4.27 -8.52
CA ALA A 294 -7.62 -3.91 -9.81
C ALA A 294 -8.94 -4.63 -10.10
N GLY A 295 -9.42 -5.52 -9.22
CA GLY A 295 -10.61 -6.34 -9.45
C GLY A 295 -10.47 -7.30 -10.63
N LEU A 296 -9.24 -7.73 -10.93
CA LEU A 296 -8.95 -8.63 -12.04
C LEU A 296 -8.77 -10.07 -11.54
N PRO A 297 -9.34 -11.06 -12.25
CA PRO A 297 -9.17 -12.45 -11.86
C PRO A 297 -7.72 -12.88 -12.01
N THR A 298 -7.27 -13.74 -11.11
CA THR A 298 -5.88 -14.20 -11.05
C THR A 298 -5.75 -15.47 -10.20
N GLU A 299 -4.68 -16.22 -10.38
CA GLU A 299 -4.28 -17.27 -9.45
C GLU A 299 -2.78 -17.23 -9.14
N MET A 300 -2.40 -17.72 -7.96
CA MET A 300 -1.01 -17.96 -7.57
C MET A 300 -0.88 -19.27 -6.80
N ILE A 301 0.35 -19.77 -6.68
CA ILE A 301 0.67 -20.94 -5.83
C ILE A 301 1.53 -20.48 -4.65
N GLU A 302 1.13 -20.87 -3.44
CA GLU A 302 1.97 -20.78 -2.26
C GLU A 302 2.49 -22.18 -1.90
N ILE A 303 3.79 -22.27 -1.67
CA ILE A 303 4.44 -23.47 -1.13
C ILE A 303 4.86 -23.14 0.29
N ARG A 304 4.37 -23.92 1.26
CA ARG A 304 4.71 -23.74 2.68
C ARG A 304 5.05 -25.09 3.31
N THR A 305 5.51 -25.04 4.54
CA THR A 305 5.63 -26.22 5.40
C THR A 305 4.67 -26.09 6.57
N THR A 306 4.09 -27.21 6.99
CA THR A 306 3.37 -27.29 8.27
C THR A 306 4.33 -27.11 9.44
N ILE A 307 3.80 -27.00 10.66
CA ILE A 307 4.64 -26.90 11.86
C ILE A 307 5.43 -28.19 12.10
N GLU A 308 4.92 -29.31 11.58
CA GLU A 308 5.53 -30.63 11.58
C GLU A 308 6.54 -30.83 10.43
N GLY A 309 6.70 -29.81 9.56
CA GLY A 309 7.68 -29.79 8.49
C GLY A 309 7.23 -30.44 7.18
N GLY A 310 6.00 -30.93 7.09
CA GLY A 310 5.43 -31.49 5.86
C GLY A 310 5.16 -30.39 4.82
N PRO A 311 5.49 -30.59 3.53
CA PRO A 311 5.19 -29.60 2.51
C PRO A 311 3.68 -29.55 2.25
N ILE A 312 3.15 -28.34 2.16
CA ILE A 312 1.78 -28.06 1.72
C ILE A 312 1.82 -27.13 0.52
N LEU A 313 0.89 -27.33 -0.41
CA LEU A 313 0.68 -26.45 -1.54
C LEU A 313 -0.68 -25.80 -1.41
N ARG A 314 -0.76 -24.49 -1.65
CA ARG A 314 -2.02 -23.76 -1.76
C ARG A 314 -2.12 -23.13 -3.14
N ILE A 315 -3.27 -23.30 -3.79
CA ILE A 315 -3.64 -22.54 -4.99
C ILE A 315 -4.63 -21.48 -4.54
N VAL A 316 -4.24 -20.22 -4.61
CA VAL A 316 -5.07 -19.07 -4.22
C VAL A 316 -5.59 -18.42 -5.48
N ARG A 317 -6.91 -18.27 -5.60
CA ARG A 317 -7.59 -17.84 -6.82
C ARG A 317 -8.56 -16.70 -6.50
N LEU A 318 -8.41 -15.59 -7.21
CA LEU A 318 -9.40 -14.53 -7.23
C LEU A 318 -10.28 -14.68 -8.46
N LEU A 319 -11.57 -14.93 -8.23
CA LEU A 319 -12.55 -15.10 -9.29
C LEU A 319 -13.03 -13.74 -9.85
N PRO A 320 -13.65 -13.71 -11.05
CA PRO A 320 -14.19 -12.48 -11.65
C PRO A 320 -15.27 -11.78 -10.83
N ASP A 321 -15.90 -12.46 -9.88
CA ASP A 321 -16.90 -11.92 -8.96
C ASP A 321 -16.31 -11.48 -7.61
N SER A 322 -14.97 -11.34 -7.54
CA SER A 322 -14.19 -10.96 -6.37
C SER A 322 -14.20 -11.96 -5.21
N ARG A 323 -14.81 -13.14 -5.39
CA ARG A 323 -14.67 -14.23 -4.43
C ARG A 323 -13.29 -14.85 -4.52
N GLU A 324 -12.79 -15.32 -3.38
CA GLU A 324 -11.51 -16.00 -3.30
C GLU A 324 -11.74 -17.50 -3.06
N GLU A 325 -11.04 -18.33 -3.83
CA GLU A 325 -11.01 -19.78 -3.65
C GLU A 325 -9.59 -20.22 -3.31
N ILE A 326 -9.46 -21.07 -2.30
CA ILE A 326 -8.19 -21.62 -1.85
C ILE A 326 -8.29 -23.14 -1.92
N PHE A 327 -7.47 -23.75 -2.77
CA PHE A 327 -7.26 -25.20 -2.76
C PHE A 327 -6.01 -25.50 -1.96
N THR A 328 -6.08 -26.41 -1.00
CA THR A 328 -4.93 -26.82 -0.19
C THR A 328 -4.66 -28.31 -0.39
N ASP A 329 -3.47 -28.63 -0.86
CA ASP A 329 -2.93 -29.98 -0.94
C ASP A 329 -2.14 -30.29 0.34
N THR A 330 -2.68 -31.20 1.15
CA THR A 330 -1.99 -31.75 2.31
C THR A 330 -1.58 -33.22 2.10
N THR A 331 -1.73 -33.77 0.89
CA THR A 331 -1.47 -35.20 0.61
C THR A 331 -0.02 -35.62 0.87
N ARG A 332 0.92 -34.66 0.82
CA ARG A 332 2.35 -34.88 1.11
C ARG A 332 2.74 -34.59 2.55
N ASP A 333 1.81 -34.06 3.36
CA ASP A 333 2.05 -33.84 4.78
C ASP A 333 1.79 -35.13 5.55
N ALA A 334 2.87 -35.73 6.06
CA ALA A 334 2.81 -36.99 6.79
C ALA A 334 1.96 -36.92 8.07
N PHE A 335 1.76 -35.72 8.62
CA PHE A 335 1.03 -35.49 9.87
C PHE A 335 -0.31 -34.78 9.68
N GLY A 336 -0.60 -34.31 8.47
CA GLY A 336 -1.83 -33.60 8.12
C GLY A 336 -2.98 -34.54 7.74
N GLY A 337 -4.07 -33.94 7.26
CA GLY A 337 -5.25 -34.68 6.80
C GLY A 337 -5.04 -35.52 5.54
N GLN A 338 -3.87 -35.41 4.90
CA GLN A 338 -3.49 -36.14 3.68
C GLN A 338 -4.53 -36.05 2.56
N ALA A 339 -5.19 -34.91 2.47
CA ALA A 339 -6.29 -34.68 1.55
C ALA A 339 -6.16 -33.34 0.84
N TRP A 340 -6.92 -33.21 -0.24
CA TRP A 340 -7.23 -31.92 -0.82
C TRP A 340 -8.39 -31.29 -0.08
N SER A 341 -8.35 -29.97 0.07
CA SER A 341 -9.47 -29.21 0.60
C SER A 341 -9.68 -27.94 -0.21
N ARG A 342 -10.93 -27.48 -0.24
CA ARG A 342 -11.36 -26.22 -0.83
C ARG A 342 -11.95 -25.33 0.24
N LEU A 343 -11.50 -24.09 0.27
CA LEU A 343 -12.09 -23.02 1.05
C LEU A 343 -12.58 -21.91 0.11
N THR A 344 -13.78 -21.39 0.33
CA THR A 344 -14.34 -20.27 -0.44
C THR A 344 -14.65 -19.10 0.46
N CYS A 345 -14.15 -17.93 0.09
CA CYS A 345 -14.33 -16.68 0.82
C CYS A 345 -15.18 -15.70 0.03
N ALA A 346 -15.99 -14.91 0.74
CA ALA A 346 -16.93 -13.97 0.12
C ALA A 346 -16.24 -12.80 -0.60
N SER A 347 -14.98 -12.52 -0.25
CA SER A 347 -14.16 -11.47 -0.84
C SER A 347 -12.67 -11.84 -0.75
N HIS A 348 -11.86 -11.24 -1.63
CA HIS A 348 -10.40 -11.26 -1.52
C HIS A 348 -9.92 -10.86 -0.12
N ARG A 349 -8.91 -11.58 0.37
CA ARG A 349 -8.23 -11.30 1.62
C ARG A 349 -6.76 -10.98 1.33
N PRO A 350 -6.22 -9.85 1.83
CA PRO A 350 -4.80 -9.58 1.72
C PRO A 350 -4.02 -10.74 2.34
N THR A 351 -3.17 -11.41 1.54
CA THR A 351 -2.51 -12.68 1.87
C THR A 351 -1.50 -12.59 3.02
N ARG A 352 -1.22 -11.38 3.53
CA ARG A 352 -0.21 -11.13 4.58
C ARG A 352 -0.69 -11.25 6.02
N PHE A 353 -1.95 -11.57 6.29
CA PHE A 353 -2.40 -11.77 7.67
C PHE A 353 -2.05 -13.19 8.15
N THR A 354 -0.99 -13.27 8.96
CA THR A 354 -0.37 -14.48 9.55
C THR A 354 -1.27 -15.28 10.48
N ASN A 355 -2.52 -14.86 10.68
CA ASN A 355 -3.47 -15.54 11.52
C ASN A 355 -4.59 -16.00 10.60
N ASP A 356 -4.70 -17.32 10.43
CA ASP A 356 -5.72 -18.04 9.67
C ASP A 356 -7.14 -17.77 10.20
N ASN A 357 -7.58 -16.52 10.16
CA ASN A 357 -8.86 -16.11 10.70
C ASN A 357 -9.91 -16.43 9.64
N PHE A 358 -10.32 -17.69 9.56
CA PHE A 358 -11.26 -18.23 8.56
C PHE A 358 -12.69 -17.69 8.69
N SER A 359 -12.95 -16.74 9.60
CA SER A 359 -14.29 -16.25 9.94
C SER A 359 -15.11 -15.68 8.78
N ASP A 360 -14.46 -15.17 7.73
CA ASP A 360 -15.16 -14.57 6.57
C ASP A 360 -15.20 -15.52 5.36
N CYS A 361 -14.77 -16.76 5.55
CA CYS A 361 -14.88 -17.80 4.53
C CYS A 361 -16.11 -18.66 4.81
N GLY A 362 -16.97 -18.76 3.79
CA GLY A 362 -18.34 -19.27 3.95
C GLY A 362 -18.47 -20.79 3.82
N SER A 363 -17.50 -21.45 3.19
CA SER A 363 -17.54 -22.90 3.01
C SER A 363 -16.15 -23.53 3.00
N PHE A 364 -16.04 -24.68 3.66
CA PHE A 364 -14.90 -25.58 3.65
C PHE A 364 -15.35 -26.97 3.22
N GLU A 365 -14.59 -27.61 2.35
CA GLU A 365 -14.89 -28.92 1.79
C GLU A 365 -13.62 -29.73 1.64
N ILE A 366 -13.65 -30.99 2.05
CA ILE A 366 -12.61 -31.96 1.71
C ILE A 366 -12.97 -32.53 0.34
N LEU A 367 -12.04 -32.50 -0.59
CA LEU A 367 -12.25 -33.01 -1.95
C LEU A 367 -11.93 -34.50 -2.00
N ASP A 368 -12.76 -35.24 -2.72
CA ASP A 368 -12.49 -36.65 -3.00
C ASP A 368 -11.27 -36.76 -3.94
N PRO A 369 -10.41 -37.78 -3.76
CA PRO A 369 -9.17 -37.93 -4.51
C PRO A 369 -9.34 -38.31 -5.98
#